data_AF-A0A1A0MMQ6-F1
#
_entry.id   AF-A0A1A0MMQ6-F1
#
_cell.length_a   1.000
_cell.length_b   1.000
_cell.length_c   1.000
_cell.angle_alpha   90.00
_cell.angle_beta   90.00
_cell.angle_gamma   90.00
#
_symmetry.space_group_name_H-M   'P 1'
#
loop_
_entity.id
_entity.type
_entity.pdbx_description
1 polymer ?
#
loop_
_entity_poly.entity_id
_entity_poly.type
_entity_poly.pdbx_seq_one_letter_code
_entity_poly.pdbx_strand_id
1 'polypeptide(L)'
;MTGRPIPEAYAAALDAPCPTCGAAAGEYCVVVDANRVPRLRRVPCVRRCPPGPPEPEPLVEYAARSFSEPIHDPTDIEEMH
;
A
#
# COMPACT_ATOMS: atom_id res chain seq x y z
N MET A 1 7.17 0.50 18.81
CA MET A 1 7.65 1.68 18.06
C MET A 1 6.44 2.38 17.47
N THR A 2 5.91 3.40 18.13
CA THR A 2 4.76 4.16 17.62
C THR A 2 5.27 5.25 16.69
N GLY A 3 5.40 4.90 15.41
CA GLY A 3 5.73 5.83 14.34
C GLY A 3 4.68 6.94 14.31
N ARG A 4 5.00 8.10 14.90
CA ARG A 4 4.21 9.29 14.67
C ARG A 4 4.29 9.58 13.17
N PRO A 5 3.16 9.85 12.49
CA PRO A 5 3.19 10.23 11.09
C PRO A 5 4.15 11.40 10.91
N ILE A 6 5.13 11.24 10.02
CA ILE A 6 6.12 12.26 9.68
C ILE A 6 5.34 13.39 8.98
N PRO A 7 5.17 14.58 9.60
CA PRO A 7 4.34 15.64 9.06
C PRO A 7 4.76 16.04 7.65
N GLU A 8 6.06 16.00 7.36
CA GLU A 8 6.64 16.30 6.06
C GLU A 8 6.12 15.37 4.96
N ALA A 9 5.76 14.11 5.28
CA ALA A 9 5.20 13.16 4.32
C ALA A 9 3.78 13.52 3.85
N TYR A 10 3.12 14.45 4.54
CA TYR A 10 1.76 14.92 4.23
C TYR A 10 1.74 16.39 3.81
N ALA A 11 2.89 17.06 3.77
CA ALA A 11 3.00 18.37 3.13
C ALA A 11 2.63 18.21 1.65
N ALA A 12 1.71 19.04 1.15
CA ALA A 12 1.11 18.92 -0.19
C ALA A 12 0.25 17.66 -0.45
N ALA A 13 -0.25 16.98 0.60
CA ALA A 13 -1.17 15.84 0.44
C ALA A 13 -2.43 16.16 -0.38
N LEU A 14 -2.83 17.43 -0.41
CA LEU A 14 -3.84 17.96 -1.31
C LEU A 14 -3.34 19.28 -1.91
N ASP A 15 -3.36 19.37 -3.23
CA ASP A 15 -3.08 20.61 -3.99
C ASP A 15 -4.29 21.55 -4.06
N ALA A 16 -5.44 21.13 -3.51
CA ALA A 16 -6.68 21.87 -3.47
C ALA A 16 -7.23 21.91 -2.03
N PRO A 17 -8.17 22.82 -1.72
CA PRO A 17 -8.81 22.85 -0.41
C PRO A 17 -9.45 21.51 -0.06
N CYS A 18 -9.30 21.08 1.19
CA CYS A 18 -9.83 19.83 1.68
C CYS A 18 -11.37 19.81 1.56
N PRO A 19 -11.97 18.86 0.83
CA PRO A 19 -13.43 18.82 0.64
C PRO A 19 -14.20 18.45 1.92
N THR A 20 -13.51 17.91 2.93
CA THR A 20 -14.14 17.48 4.19
C THR A 20 -14.27 18.61 5.21
N CYS A 21 -13.26 19.47 5.34
CA CYS A 21 -13.22 20.50 6.39
C CYS A 21 -12.94 21.92 5.87
N GLY A 22 -12.64 22.09 4.57
CA GLY A 22 -12.33 23.38 3.97
C GLY A 22 -10.91 23.92 4.23
N ALA A 23 -10.03 23.14 4.87
CA ALA A 23 -8.63 23.54 5.05
C ALA A 23 -7.95 23.83 3.69
N ALA A 24 -7.03 24.79 3.66
CA ALA A 24 -6.30 25.14 2.44
C ALA A 24 -5.42 23.99 1.93
N ALA A 25 -4.93 24.11 0.69
CA ALA A 25 -3.99 23.15 0.12
C ALA A 25 -2.75 23.02 1.02
N GLY A 26 -2.33 21.78 1.31
CA GLY A 26 -1.23 21.48 2.21
C GLY A 26 -1.50 21.64 3.71
N GLU A 27 -2.67 22.12 4.13
CA GLU A 27 -3.02 22.32 5.54
C GLU A 27 -3.74 21.12 6.16
N TYR A 28 -3.64 21.00 7.49
CA TYR A 28 -4.31 19.96 8.26
C TYR A 28 -5.75 20.36 8.61
N CYS A 29 -6.67 19.40 8.62
CA CYS A 29 -7.97 19.60 9.24
C CYS A 29 -7.81 19.70 10.76
N VAL A 30 -8.55 20.62 11.37
CA VAL A 30 -8.63 20.74 12.82
C VAL A 30 -9.94 20.11 13.30
N VAL A 31 -9.84 19.05 14.09
CA VAL A 31 -10.99 18.33 14.63
C VAL A 31 -11.02 18.52 16.15
N VAL A 32 -12.19 18.86 16.68
CA VAL A 32 -12.44 18.88 18.12
C VAL A 32 -12.87 17.48 18.56
N ASP A 33 -12.02 16.80 19.32
CA ASP A 33 -12.35 15.48 19.87
C ASP A 33 -13.18 15.64 21.15
N ALA A 34 -14.47 15.35 21.08
CA ALA A 34 -15.40 15.51 22.20
C ALA A 34 -15.36 14.34 23.21
N ASN A 35 -14.71 13.22 22.89
CA ASN A 35 -14.98 11.96 23.57
C ASN A 35 -14.22 11.75 24.90
N ARG A 36 -13.16 12.51 25.19
CA ARG A 36 -12.33 12.27 26.41
C ARG A 36 -11.82 13.54 27.10
N VAL A 37 -11.52 14.60 26.36
CA VAL A 37 -11.28 16.00 26.77
C VAL A 37 -11.29 16.78 25.46
N PRO A 38 -11.99 17.93 25.33
CA PRO A 38 -11.95 18.72 24.11
C PRO A 38 -10.51 19.11 23.80
N ARG A 39 -9.93 18.46 22.80
CA ARG A 39 -8.57 18.72 22.32
C ARG A 39 -8.62 18.95 20.82
N LEU A 40 -7.94 19.99 20.37
CA LEU A 40 -7.74 20.28 18.96
C LEU A 40 -6.73 19.26 18.41
N ARG A 41 -7.18 18.40 17.50
CA ARG A 41 -6.32 17.47 16.77
C ARG A 41 -6.12 17.97 15.34
N ARG A 42 -4.88 17.95 14.87
CA ARG A 42 -4.54 18.16 13.46
C ARG A 42 -4.53 16.82 12.74
N VAL A 43 -5.37 16.68 11.73
CA VAL A 43 -5.53 15.44 10.95
C VAL A 43 -5.14 15.74 9.50
N PRO A 44 -4.20 14.99 8.89
CA PRO A 44 -3.82 15.20 7.51
C PRO A 44 -5.03 14.91 6.62
N CYS A 45 -5.43 15.88 5.81
CA CYS A 45 -6.45 15.64 4.81
C CYS A 45 -5.75 15.04 3.58
N VAL A 46 -6.05 13.77 3.29
CA VAL A 46 -5.51 13.03 2.14
C VAL A 46 -6.67 12.61 1.25
N ARG A 47 -6.49 12.69 -0.08
CA ARG A 47 -7.45 12.09 -1.01
C ARG A 47 -7.38 10.57 -0.81
N ARG A 48 -8.51 9.93 -0.50
CA ARG A 48 -8.57 8.47 -0.61
C ARG A 48 -8.47 8.12 -2.08
N CYS A 49 -7.29 7.68 -2.52
CA CYS A 49 -7.18 7.01 -3.81
C CYS A 49 -8.09 5.78 -3.74
N PRO A 50 -9.01 5.58 -4.70
CA PRO A 50 -9.68 4.30 -4.79
C PRO A 50 -8.61 3.20 -4.90
N PRO A 51 -8.84 2.00 -4.34
CA PRO A 51 -7.94 0.90 -4.59
C PRO A 51 -7.78 0.77 -6.10
N GLY A 52 -6.52 0.74 -6.56
CA GLY A 52 -6.24 0.52 -7.97
C GLY A 52 -6.87 -0.80 -8.42
N PRO A 53 -7.19 -0.96 -9.72
CA PRO A 53 -7.48 -2.29 -10.23
C PRO A 53 -6.33 -3.22 -9.85
N PRO A 54 -6.61 -4.49 -9.48
CA PRO A 54 -5.55 -5.44 -9.19
C PRO A 54 -4.60 -5.46 -10.39
N GLU A 55 -3.30 -5.32 -10.11
CA GLU A 55 -2.30 -5.55 -11.16
C GLU A 55 -2.54 -6.96 -11.71
N PRO A 56 -2.55 -7.14 -13.04
CA PRO A 56 -2.62 -8.47 -13.60
C PRO A 56 -1.43 -9.24 -13.03
N GLU A 57 -1.70 -10.35 -12.35
CA GLU A 57 -0.63 -11.27 -11.96
C GLU A 57 0.20 -11.51 -13.21
N PRO A 58 1.53 -11.30 -13.17
CA PRO A 58 2.35 -11.71 -14.30
C PRO A 58 1.96 -13.16 -14.57
N LEU A 59 1.64 -13.46 -15.83
CA LEU A 59 1.57 -14.84 -16.30
C LEU A 59 2.98 -15.40 -16.12
N VAL A 60 3.31 -15.78 -14.89
CA VAL A 60 4.33 -16.76 -14.65
C VAL A 60 3.75 -17.95 -15.39
N GLU A 61 4.39 -18.33 -16.49
CA GLU A 61 4.20 -19.65 -17.05
C GLU A 61 4.55 -20.61 -15.91
N TYR A 62 3.56 -20.94 -15.08
CA TYR A 62 3.57 -22.16 -14.32
C TYR A 62 3.59 -23.21 -15.40
N ALA A 63 4.80 -23.57 -15.83
CA ALA A 63 5.06 -24.77 -16.58
C ALA A 63 4.21 -25.82 -15.86
N ALA A 64 3.24 -26.39 -16.56
CA ALA A 64 2.36 -27.41 -16.05
C ALA A 64 3.24 -28.63 -15.74
N ARG A 65 3.98 -28.57 -14.64
CA ARG A 65 4.84 -29.63 -14.17
C ARG A 65 3.89 -30.70 -13.67
N SER A 66 3.88 -31.82 -14.36
CA SER A 66 3.24 -33.02 -13.88
C SER A 66 3.93 -33.41 -12.57
N PHE A 67 3.18 -33.40 -11.46
CA PHE A 67 3.67 -33.91 -10.17
C PHE A 67 3.68 -35.45 -10.12
N SER A 68 3.25 -36.11 -11.20
CA SER A 68 3.19 -37.57 -11.30
C SER A 68 4.50 -38.19 -11.76
N GLU A 69 5.45 -37.40 -12.27
CA GLU A 69 6.75 -37.88 -12.72
C GLU A 69 7.88 -37.31 -11.84
N PRO A 70 8.92 -38.11 -11.52
CA PRO A 70 10.11 -37.62 -10.84
C PRO A 70 10.79 -36.51 -11.65
N ILE A 71 11.44 -35.57 -10.96
CA ILE A 71 12.28 -34.57 -11.63
C ILE A 71 13.52 -35.31 -12.14
N HIS A 72 13.62 -35.46 -13.45
CA HIS A 72 14.83 -35.95 -14.10
C HIS A 72 15.76 -34.77 -14.38
N ASP A 73 16.97 -34.82 -13.83
CA ASP A 73 18.01 -33.87 -14.20
C ASP A 73 18.56 -34.30 -15.59
N PRO A 74 18.69 -33.39 -16.57
CA PRO A 74 19.29 -33.74 -17.86
C PRO A 74 20.74 -34.21 -17.77
N THR A 75 21.39 -34.06 -16.61
CA THR A 75 22.74 -34.60 -16.33
C THR A 75 22.75 -36.06 -15.87
N ASP A 76 21.60 -36.68 -15.59
CA ASP A 76 21.51 -38.08 -15.11
C ASP A 76 21.73 -39.15 -16.22
N ILE A 77 22.10 -38.76 -17.45
CA ILE A 77 22.22 -39.70 -18.60
C ILE A 77 23.65 -40.27 -18.75
N GLU A 78 24.64 -39.81 -17.99
CA GLU A 78 26.01 -40.33 -18.05
C GLU A 78 26.39 -41.16 -16.83
N GLU A 79 25.77 -42.33 -16.61
CA GLU A 79 26.43 -43.46 -15.93
C GLU A 79 25.58 -44.75 -16.02
N MET A 80 25.79 -45.54 -17.08
CA MET A 80 25.63 -47.00 -17.00
C MET A 80 26.47 -47.64 -18.11
N HIS A 81 27.70 -47.98 -17.75
CA HIS A 81 28.56 -48.96 -18.42
C HIS A 81 28.16 -50.38 -18.02
#